data_AF-A0ABD0RQV3-F1
#
_entry.id   AF-A0ABD0RQV3-F1
#
_cell.length_a   1.000
_cell.length_b   1.000
_cell.length_c   1.000
_cell.angle_alpha   90.00
_cell.angle_beta   90.00
_cell.angle_gamma   90.00
#
_symmetry.space_group_name_H-M   'P 1'
#
loop_
_entity.id
_entity.type
_entity.pdbx_description
1 polymer ?
#
loop_
_entity_poly.entity_id
_entity_poly.type
_entity_poly.pdbx_seq_one_letter_code
_entity_poly.pdbx_strand_id
1 'polypeptide(L)' 'SGYQMFSQELLTNGELNHFSLKERMVEIGKRWHKLSQSQKDKYKKQVEEQQLEYKAELDAW' A
#
# COMPACT_ATOMS: atom_id res chain seq x y z
N SER A 1 -0.46 5.86 -4.53
CA SER A 1 -1.91 5.59 -4.41
C SER A 1 -2.14 4.53 -3.32
N GLY A 2 -3.37 4.40 -2.80
CA GLY A 2 -3.66 3.41 -1.74
C GLY A 2 -3.32 1.96 -2.14
N TYR A 3 -3.50 1.59 -3.42
CA TYR A 3 -3.10 0.28 -3.93
C TYR A 3 -1.57 0.06 -3.85
N GLN A 4 -0.77 1.07 -4.18
CA GLN A 4 0.69 0.95 -4.11
C GLN A 4 1.16 0.78 -2.65
N MET A 5 0.57 1.51 -1.71
CA MET A 5 0.87 1.36 -0.28
C MET A 5 0.53 -0.04 0.21
N PHE A 6 -0.69 -0.52 -0.08
CA PHE A 6 -1.12 -1.88 0.23
C PHE A 6 -0.19 -2.95 -0.39
N SER A 7 0.19 -2.78 -1.66
CA SER A 7 1.10 -3.70 -2.34
C SER A 7 2.48 -3.71 -1.69
N GLN A 8 3.01 -2.55 -1.29
CA GLN A 8 4.31 -2.47 -0.61
C GLN A 8 4.26 -3.16 0.75
N GLU A 9 3.22 -2.94 1.56
CA GLU A 9 3.05 -3.60 2.85
C GLU A 9 3.08 -5.13 2.75
N LEU A 10 2.36 -5.71 1.78
CA LEU A 10 2.36 -7.17 1.55
C LEU A 10 3.65 -7.71 0.96
N LEU A 11 4.45 -6.87 0.29
CA LEU A 11 5.76 -7.27 -0.22
C LEU A 11 6.83 -7.24 0.86
N THR A 12 6.72 -6.33 1.84
CA THR A 12 7.73 -6.14 2.89
C THR A 12 7.44 -6.95 4.15
N ASN A 13 6.18 -7.32 4.42
CA ASN A 13 5.82 -8.12 5.60
C ASN A 13 6.30 -9.58 5.56
N GLY A 14 6.81 -10.03 4.41
CA GLY A 14 7.40 -11.36 4.21
C GLY A 14 6.42 -12.50 4.03
N GLU A 15 5.10 -12.27 4.14
CA GLU A 15 4.07 -13.31 3.99
C GLU A 15 4.14 -13.99 2.61
N LEU A 16 4.46 -13.21 1.57
CA LEU A 16 4.50 -13.68 0.19
C LEU A 16 5.90 -14.12 -0.28
N ASN A 17 6.88 -14.22 0.62
CA ASN A 17 8.28 -14.44 0.23
C ASN A 17 8.57 -15.81 -0.44
N HIS A 18 7.69 -16.78 -0.24
CA HIS A 18 7.77 -18.10 -0.85
C HIS A 18 7.29 -18.14 -2.31
N PHE A 19 6.64 -17.08 -2.79
CA PHE A 19 6.20 -16.95 -4.18
C PHE A 19 7.23 -16.21 -5.05
N SER A 20 7.22 -16.48 -6.35
CA SER A 20 7.90 -15.63 -7.34
C SER A 20 7.26 -14.24 -7.40
N LEU A 21 7.99 -13.22 -7.82
CA LEU A 21 7.45 -11.85 -7.90
C LEU A 21 6.14 -11.77 -8.71
N LYS A 22 6.05 -12.51 -9.82
CA LYS A 22 4.83 -12.57 -10.64
C LYS A 22 3.64 -13.09 -9.84
N GLU A 23 3.82 -14.19 -9.11
CA GLU A 23 2.78 -14.77 -8.27
C GLU A 23 2.39 -13.85 -7.10
N ARG A 24 3.36 -13.15 -6.50
CA ARG A 24 3.09 -12.13 -5.48
C ARG A 24 2.17 -11.05 -6.02
N MET A 25 2.47 -10.50 -7.19
CA MET A 25 1.66 -9.43 -7.80
C MET A 25 0.24 -9.90 -8.12
N VAL A 26 0.07 -11.15 -8.57
CA VAL A 26 -1.25 -11.75 -8.79
C VAL A 26 -2.02 -11.87 -7.48
N GLU A 27 -1.40 -12.35 -6.42
CA GLU A 27 -2.05 -12.52 -5.11
C GLU A 27 -2.41 -11.17 -4.46
N ILE A 28 -1.51 -10.18 -4.53
CA ILE A 28 -1.77 -8.81 -4.10
C ILE A 28 -2.98 -8.23 -4.83
N GLY A 29 -3.04 -8.40 -6.16
CA GLY A 29 -4.18 -7.97 -6.97
C GLY A 29 -5.49 -8.61 -6.51
N LYS A 30 -5.50 -9.93 -6.26
CA LYS A 30 -6.67 -10.64 -5.74
C LYS A 30 -7.11 -10.12 -4.37
N ARG A 31 -6.18 -9.94 -3.44
CA ARG A 31 -6.48 -9.44 -2.09
C ARG A 31 -7.03 -8.02 -2.12
N TRP A 32 -6.44 -7.14 -2.94
CA TRP A 32 -6.94 -5.78 -3.14
C TRP A 32 -8.37 -5.75 -3.65
N HIS A 33 -8.71 -6.61 -4.63
CA HIS A 33 -10.07 -6.68 -5.16
C HIS A 33 -11.09 -7.14 -4.11
N LYS A 34 -10.68 -8.01 -3.16
CA LYS A 34 -11.53 -8.48 -2.06
C LYS A 34 -11.74 -7.44 -0.96
N LEU A 35 -10.90 -6.40 -0.87
CA LEU A 35 -11.10 -5.34 0.11
C LEU A 35 -12.36 -4.53 -0.18
N SER A 36 -13.10 -4.23 0.88
CA SER A 36 -14.21 -3.26 0.85
C SER A 36 -13.71 -1.86 0.52
N GLN A 37 -14.62 -0.99 0.06
CA GLN A 37 -14.27 0.40 -0.23
C GLN A 37 -13.70 1.12 0.99
N SER A 38 -14.31 0.95 2.17
CA SER A 38 -13.81 1.54 3.43
C SER A 38 -12.37 1.11 3.76
N GLN A 39 -12.01 -0.15 3.50
CA GLN A 39 -10.62 -0.61 3.68
C GLN A 39 -9.66 0.04 2.67
N LYS A 40 -10.08 0.20 1.41
CA LYS A 40 -9.28 0.91 0.40
C LYS A 40 -9.11 2.39 0.74
N ASP A 41 -10.15 3.01 1.29
CA ASP A 41 -10.12 4.42 1.72
C ASP A 41 -9.15 4.65 2.88
N LYS A 42 -8.98 3.67 3.79
CA LYS A 42 -7.93 3.74 4.83
C LYS A 42 -6.53 3.87 4.23
N TYR A 43 -6.18 3.04 3.25
CA TYR A 43 -4.89 3.15 2.57
C TYR A 43 -4.76 4.46 1.79
N LYS A 44 -5.85 4.96 1.20
CA LYS A 44 -5.84 6.28 0.53
C LYS A 44 -5.54 7.40 1.54
N LYS A 45 -6.23 7.41 2.68
CA LYS A 45 -6.03 8.39 3.75
C LYS A 45 -4.61 8.37 4.29
N GLN A 46 -4.03 7.19 4.52
CA GLN A 46 -2.65 7.07 4.98
C GLN A 46 -1.62 7.62 3.97
N VAL A 47 -1.88 7.46 2.67
CA VAL A 47 -1.03 8.07 1.63
C VAL A 47 -1.17 9.60 1.68
N GLU A 48 -2.39 10.12 1.82
CA GLU A 48 -2.64 11.56 1.93
C GLU A 48 -1.96 12.16 3.17
N GLU A 49 -2.04 11.47 4.32
CA GLU A 49 -1.38 11.88 5.58
C GLU A 49 0.14 11.92 5.43
N GLN A 50 0.76 10.87 4.89
CA GLN A 50 2.22 10.86 4.63
C GLN A 50 2.64 11.96 3.64
N GLN A 51 1.82 12.28 2.65
CA GLN A 51 2.11 13.37 1.71
C GLN A 51 2.06 14.74 2.39
N LEU A 52 1.12 14.94 3.32
CA LEU A 52 1.03 16.18 4.10
C LEU A 52 2.23 16.32 5.04
N GLU A 53 2.60 15.24 5.74
CA GLU A 53 3.79 15.22 6.60
C GLU A 53 5.05 15.53 5.81
N TYR A 54 5.29 14.83 4.71
CA TYR A 54 6.45 15.07 3.85
C TYR A 54 6.51 16.50 3.32
N LYS A 55 5.36 17.08 2.95
CA LYS A 55 5.30 18.49 2.52
C LYS A 55 5.68 19.43 3.67
N ALA A 56 5.17 19.20 4.87
CA ALA A 56 5.51 20.02 6.03
C ALA A 56 6.99 19.93 6.39
N GLU A 57 7.60 18.74 6.28
CA GLU A 57 9.03 18.54 6.47
C GLU A 57 9.86 19.28 5.41
N LEU A 58 9.45 19.22 4.14
CA LEU A 58 10.10 19.98 3.06
C LEU A 58 10.00 21.50 3.27
N ASP A 59 8.85 22.00 3.71
CA ASP A 59 8.66 23.44 3.98
C ASP A 59 9.49 23.92 5.20
N ALA A 60 9.87 23.00 6.10
CA ALA A 60 10.68 23.27 7.28
C ALA A 60 12.20 23.13 7.07
N TRP A 61 12.64 22.60 5.91
CA TRP A 61 14.03 22.40 5.54
C TRP A 61 14.60 23.60 4.77
#